data_AF-A0A1T5KFS8-F1
#
_entry.id   AF-A0A1T5KFS8-F1
#
_cell.length_a   1.000
_cell.length_b   1.000
_cell.length_c   1.000
_cell.angle_alpha   90.00
_cell.angle_beta   90.00
_cell.angle_gamma   90.00
#
_symmetry.space_group_name_H-M   'P 1'
#
loop_
_entity.id
_entity.type
_entity.pdbx_description
1 polymer ?
#
loop_
_entity_poly.entity_id
_entity_poly.type
_entity_poly.pdbx_seq_one_letter_code
_entity_poly.pdbx_strand_id
1 'polypeptide(L)' 'MSDFQVNPRVKSEPTGAVLGRFLGAFVLFLGGIVLFGSGASGGNPTLDPYMVVGGILAVGLAFGLPMIGAHERG' A
#
# COMPACT_ATOMS: atom_id res chain seq x y z
N MET A 1 30.77 28.20 25.09
CA MET A 1 30.53 27.57 23.77
C MET A 1 29.38 26.61 23.97
N SER A 2 28.19 26.96 23.47
CA SER A 2 27.02 26.09 23.51
C SER A 2 27.26 24.91 22.58
N ASP A 3 27.17 23.68 23.10
CA ASP A 3 27.24 22.46 22.32
C ASP A 3 26.25 22.55 21.15
N PHE A 4 26.81 22.72 19.94
CA PHE A 4 26.05 22.62 18.71
C PHE A 4 25.76 21.14 18.50
N GLN A 5 24.65 20.67 19.07
CA GLN A 5 24.19 19.31 18.91
C GLN A 5 23.71 19.15 17.45
N VAL A 6 24.63 18.74 16.57
CA VAL A 6 24.33 18.40 15.18
C VAL A 6 23.24 17.32 15.20
N ASN A 7 22.06 17.64 14.67
CA ASN A 7 20.95 16.70 14.61
C ASN A 7 21.43 15.42 13.89
N PRO A 8 21.36 14.24 14.52
CA PRO A 8 21.85 13.02 13.89
C PRO A 8 21.12 12.80 12.56
N ARG A 9 21.89 12.50 11.50
CA ARG A 9 21.36 12.21 10.17
C ARG A 9 20.37 11.05 10.28
N VAL A 10 19.11 11.28 9.91
CA VAL A 10 18.09 10.22 9.78
C VAL A 10 18.65 9.18 8.82
N LYS A 11 18.87 7.96 9.33
CA LYS A 11 19.44 6.86 8.56
C LYS A 11 18.46 6.55 7.44
N SER A 12 18.89 6.72 6.19
CA SER A 12 18.05 6.43 5.02
C SER A 12 17.53 5.00 5.12
N GLU A 13 16.22 4.84 4.99
CA GLU A 13 15.59 3.52 4.93
C GLU A 13 16.25 2.70 3.81
N PRO A 14 16.46 1.39 3.99
CA PRO A 14 17.03 0.54 2.96
C PRO A 14 16.19 0.65 1.68
N THR A 15 16.79 1.10 0.57
CA THR A 15 16.09 1.34 -0.70
C THR A 15 15.29 0.12 -1.17
N GLY A 16 15.79 -1.09 -0.90
CA GLY A 16 15.09 -2.34 -1.22
C GLY A 16 13.79 -2.54 -0.43
N ALA A 17 13.73 -2.09 0.83
CA ALA A 17 12.51 -2.20 1.64
C ALA A 17 11.42 -1.26 1.12
N VAL A 18 11.80 -0.03 0.74
CA VAL A 18 10.88 0.95 0.14
C VAL A 18 10.37 0.44 -1.21
N LEU A 19 11.25 -0.08 -2.06
CA LEU A 19 10.88 -0.64 -3.36
C LEU A 19 9.94 -1.85 -3.23
N GLY A 20 10.19 -2.74 -2.27
CA GLY A 20 9.33 -3.90 -2.00
C GLY A 20 7.92 -3.48 -1.57
N ARG A 21 7.79 -2.49 -0.68
CA ARG A 21 6.49 -1.95 -0.26
C ARG A 21 5.76 -1.28 -1.41
N PHE A 22 6.48 -0.50 -2.24
CA PHE A 22 5.92 0.13 -3.42
C PHE A 22 5.37 -0.90 -4.42
N LEU A 23 6.17 -1.92 -4.76
CA LEU A 23 5.75 -2.98 -5.67
C LEU A 23 4.54 -3.75 -5.13
N GLY A 24 4.56 -4.10 -3.84
CA GLY A 24 3.43 -4.76 -3.19
C GLY A 24 2.13 -3.94 -3.26
N ALA A 25 2.21 -2.65 -2.93
CA ALA A 25 1.07 -1.73 -3.04
C ALA A 25 0.61 -1.54 -4.48
N PHE A 26 1.54 -1.43 -5.42
CA PHE A 26 1.21 -1.25 -6.83
C PHE A 26 0.43 -2.45 -7.39
N VAL A 27 0.89 -3.67 -7.10
CA VAL A 27 0.18 -4.89 -7.50
C VAL A 27 -1.20 -4.98 -6.83
N LEU A 28 -1.28 -4.67 -5.54
CA LEU A 28 -2.54 -4.69 -4.80
C LEU A 28 -3.54 -3.65 -5.34
N PHE A 29 -3.06 -2.47 -5.72
CA PHE A 29 -3.86 -1.41 -6.33
C PHE A 29 -4.42 -1.83 -7.69
N LEU A 30 -3.55 -2.34 -8.58
CA LEU A 30 -3.99 -2.84 -9.89
C LEU A 30 -4.97 -4.00 -9.77
N GLY A 31 -4.70 -4.95 -8.87
CA GLY A 31 -5.61 -6.04 -8.56
C GLY A 31 -6.98 -5.54 -8.09
N GLY A 32 -6.99 -4.53 -7.21
CA GLY A 32 -8.21 -3.88 -6.73
C GLY A 32 -9.03 -3.22 -7.85
N ILE A 33 -8.37 -2.50 -8.78
CA ILE A 33 -9.04 -1.89 -9.94
C ILE A 33 -9.66 -2.97 -10.84
N VAL A 34 -8.90 -4.02 -11.16
CA VAL A 34 -9.39 -5.11 -12.01
C VAL A 34 -10.58 -5.81 -11.35
N LEU A 35 -10.50 -6.07 -10.05
CA LEU A 35 -11.58 -6.73 -9.30
C LEU A 35 -12.84 -5.86 -9.24
N PHE A 36 -12.69 -4.56 -8.97
CA PHE A 36 -13.79 -3.59 -9.01
C PHE A 36 -14.43 -3.51 -10.38
N GLY A 37 -13.62 -3.36 -11.44
CA GLY A 37 -14.10 -3.29 -12.82
C GLY A 37 -14.81 -4.57 -13.26
N SER A 38 -14.29 -5.73 -12.84
CA SER A 38 -14.91 -7.04 -13.12
C SER A 38 -16.27 -7.16 -12.46
N GLY A 39 -16.40 -6.82 -11.16
CA GLY A 39 -17.70 -6.83 -10.48
C GLY A 39 -18.68 -5.78 -11.02
N ALA A 40 -18.19 -4.63 -11.46
CA ALA A 40 -19.03 -3.59 -12.07
C ALA A 40 -19.54 -3.95 -13.49
N SER A 41 -18.92 -4.94 -14.15
CA SER A 41 -19.29 -5.37 -15.51
C SER A 41 -20.57 -6.21 -15.58
N GLY A 42 -21.11 -6.68 -14.45
CA GLY A 42 -22.43 -7.31 -14.35
C GLY A 42 -22.50 -8.75 -14.86
N GLY A 43 -21.39 -9.51 -14.79
CA GLY A 43 -21.30 -10.86 -15.33
C GLY A 43 -21.86 -11.96 -14.41
N ASN A 44 -21.89 -11.75 -13.09
CA ASN A 44 -22.46 -12.71 -12.15
C ASN A 44 -23.08 -11.99 -10.94
N PRO A 45 -24.41 -11.86 -10.88
CA PRO A 45 -25.08 -11.03 -9.87
C PRO A 45 -24.87 -11.52 -8.43
N THR A 46 -24.45 -12.76 -8.22
CA THR A 46 -24.13 -13.29 -6.89
C THR A 46 -22.73 -12.91 -6.43
N LEU A 47 -21.75 -12.82 -7.35
CA LEU A 47 -20.34 -12.55 -7.03
C LEU A 47 -19.97 -11.08 -7.22
N ASP A 48 -20.66 -10.37 -8.12
CA ASP A 48 -20.39 -8.99 -8.50
C ASP A 48 -20.32 -8.01 -7.31
N PRO A 49 -21.25 -8.05 -6.32
CA PRO A 49 -21.16 -7.16 -5.15
C PRO A 49 -19.90 -7.41 -4.32
N TYR A 50 -19.49 -8.67 -4.17
CA TYR A 50 -18.30 -9.04 -3.42
C TYR A 50 -17.02 -8.63 -4.15
N MET A 51 -17.01 -8.73 -5.48
CA MET A 51 -15.90 -8.25 -6.31
C MET A 51 -15.74 -6.73 -6.23
N VAL A 52 -16.86 -5.98 -6.28
CA VAL A 52 -16.85 -4.52 -6.11
C VAL A 52 -16.32 -4.12 -4.74
N VAL A 53 -16.86 -4.69 -3.66
CA VAL A 53 -16.43 -4.39 -2.28
C VAL A 53 -14.99 -4.83 -2.05
N GLY A 54 -14.61 -6.02 -2.52
CA GLY A 54 -13.25 -6.53 -2.42
C GLY A 54 -12.25 -5.65 -3.17
N GLY A 55 -12.62 -5.12 -4.34
CA GLY A 55 -11.80 -4.19 -5.10
C GLY A 55 -11.55 -2.88 -4.36
N ILE A 56 -12.59 -2.30 -3.76
CA ILE A 56 -12.48 -1.08 -2.94
C ILE A 56 -11.56 -1.31 -1.74
N LEU A 57 -11.72 -2.43 -1.03
CA LEU A 57 -10.88 -2.79 0.11
C LEU A 57 -9.41 -2.99 -0.30
N ALA A 58 -9.17 -3.67 -1.42
CA ALA A 58 -7.82 -3.87 -1.96
C ALA A 58 -7.16 -2.54 -2.33
N VAL A 59 -7.88 -1.62 -2.98
CA VAL A 59 -7.39 -0.28 -3.28
C VAL A 59 -7.06 0.48 -1.99
N GLY A 60 -7.93 0.46 -0.98
CA GLY A 60 -7.67 1.11 0.31
C GLY A 60 -6.43 0.54 1.02
N LEU A 61 -6.29 -0.79 1.02
CA LEU A 61 -5.14 -1.47 1.60
C LEU A 61 -3.83 -1.17 0.87
N ALA A 62 -3.86 -0.93 -0.45
CA ALA A 62 -2.68 -0.54 -1.21
C ALA A 62 -2.05 0.76 -0.68
N PHE A 63 -2.85 1.68 -0.15
CA PHE A 63 -2.35 2.91 0.48
C PHE A 63 -1.98 2.71 1.96
N GLY A 64 -2.66 1.81 2.68
CA GLY A 64 -2.43 1.55 4.10
C GLY A 64 -1.24 0.64 4.42
N LEU A 65 -1.04 -0.43 3.65
CA LEU A 65 0.00 -1.45 3.92
C LEU A 65 1.44 -0.91 3.88
N PRO A 66 1.83 -0.05 2.92
CA PRO A 66 3.19 0.50 2.86
C PRO A 66 3.61 1.27 4.13
N MET A 67 2.64 1.80 4.89
CA MET A 67 2.91 2.57 6.10
C MET A 67 3.21 1.70 7.34
N ILE A 68 2.83 0.42 7.34
CA ILE A 68 3.02 -0.48 8.50
C ILE A 68 4.51 -0.82 8.72
N GLY A 69 5.31 -0.88 7.66
CA GLY A 69 6.73 -1.20 7.79
C GLY A 69 7.63 -0.03 8.18
N ALA A 70 7.15 1.22 8.13
CA ALA A 70 7.95 2.40 8.48
C ALA A 70 8.33 2.45 9.97
N HIS A 71 7.74 1.56 10.80
CA HIS A 71 7.93 1.55 12.25
C HIS A 71 9.08 0.63 12.73
N GLU A 72 9.73 -0.15 11.85
CA GLU A 72 10.73 -1.13 12.27
C GLU A 72 12.15 -0.65 12.00
N ARG A 73 12.78 -0.14 13.08
CA ARG A 73 14.22 0.12 13.37
C ARG A 73 14.49 1.58 13.78
N GLY A 74 13.89 1.97 14.91
CA GLY A 74 14.46 2.97 15.82
C GLY A 74 15.41 2.27 16.79
#